data_AF-A0A378Y0L9-F1
#
_entry.id   AF-A0A378Y0L9-F1
#
_cell.length_a   1.000
_cell.length_b   1.000
_cell.length_c   1.000
_cell.angle_alpha   90.00
_cell.angle_beta   90.00
_cell.angle_gamma   90.00
#
_symmetry.space_group_name_H-M   'P 1'
#
loop_
_entity.id
_entity.type
_entity.pdbx_description
1 polymer ?
#
loop_
_entity_poly.entity_id
_entity_poly.type
_entity_poly.pdbx_seq_one_letter_code
_entity_poly.pdbx_strand_id
1 'polypeptide(L)'
;MEKMYAPVVNSPRTELAELITATLTEIKVTNAAVLLQGEGIAVIGNGDLAETITYTSIEDNTLKGCVRGFEGVARAWASGAVVARNFTASDLRAAQHNIEALDDKLRGMELTDAYMYYVDAVNGSDSNNGLTKDKAFKTIAKAVSIMKPISLSRFSIVLLPGTYDEDVEMKHKLRAQTLELKGETDDASLYKVKSVTLDNFTNRAGIYNLTITTTEKVGISLVYCNRALIENVVIEGVSTSQHGISSYDANARIVNCKISNRNIGIAADARSWFYIENCTGAGNVTGIQSQLGSIIVVAGTVPKGATDEKSPLSGQIFGNTPFVYLRSGGYTLPANSTPTDVPVTTVMEDSYSMRDGNAVVINKSGWYHINSLVTIESLPNNKIADITVYKNGSNLTTRQGAGLGTGLVTFLTMDDQQYLVAGDVISFKIFQSDVADHNVYNTQIRLTCIGQRRT
;
A
#
# COMPACT_ATOMS: atom_id res chain seq x y z
N MET A 1 -23.03 13.02 -30.66
CA MET A 1 -22.74 11.99 -31.67
C MET A 1 -23.79 12.17 -32.74
N GLU A 2 -23.36 12.37 -33.97
CA GLU A 2 -24.23 12.45 -35.13
C GLU A 2 -24.78 11.08 -35.49
N LYS A 3 -25.95 11.07 -36.14
CA LYS A 3 -26.64 9.84 -36.52
C LYS A 3 -25.93 9.15 -37.68
N MET A 4 -25.70 7.85 -37.55
CA MET A 4 -25.19 6.99 -38.64
C MET A 4 -26.31 6.05 -39.08
N TYR A 5 -26.70 6.11 -40.36
CA TYR A 5 -27.71 5.21 -40.91
C TYR A 5 -27.10 3.83 -41.17
N ALA A 6 -27.85 2.77 -40.86
CA ALA A 6 -27.40 1.41 -41.12
C ALA A 6 -27.05 1.18 -42.61
N PRO A 7 -26.04 0.37 -42.92
CA PRO A 7 -25.75 -0.03 -44.29
C PRO A 7 -26.72 -1.11 -44.77
N VAL A 8 -26.85 -1.26 -46.08
CA VAL A 8 -27.47 -2.43 -46.71
C VAL A 8 -26.41 -3.14 -47.56
N VAL A 9 -26.23 -4.44 -47.33
CA VAL A 9 -25.22 -5.26 -48.03
C VAL A 9 -25.41 -5.14 -49.54
N ASN A 10 -24.33 -4.85 -50.27
CA ASN A 10 -24.28 -4.69 -51.73
C ASN A 10 -25.08 -3.51 -52.31
N SER A 11 -25.71 -2.66 -51.50
CA SER A 11 -26.53 -1.52 -51.97
C SER A 11 -27.50 -1.90 -53.10
N PRO A 12 -28.38 -2.91 -52.90
CA PRO A 12 -29.33 -3.34 -53.91
C PRO A 12 -30.22 -2.17 -54.35
N ARG A 13 -30.56 -2.17 -55.64
CA ARG A 13 -31.34 -1.10 -56.26
C ARG A 13 -32.81 -1.47 -56.39
N THR A 14 -33.67 -0.47 -56.21
CA THR A 14 -35.04 -0.43 -56.68
C THR A 14 -35.20 0.74 -57.66
N GLU A 15 -36.42 1.01 -58.11
CA GLU A 15 -36.73 2.08 -59.05
C GLU A 15 -37.98 2.82 -58.59
N LEU A 16 -38.10 4.08 -58.99
CA LEU A 16 -39.35 4.83 -58.80
C LEU A 16 -40.48 4.15 -59.57
N ALA A 17 -41.60 3.91 -58.89
CA ALA A 17 -42.79 3.32 -59.51
C ALA A 17 -43.57 4.34 -60.35
N GLU A 18 -43.32 5.63 -60.14
CA GLU A 18 -43.98 6.73 -60.84
C GLU A 18 -43.07 7.97 -60.90
N LEU A 19 -43.45 8.97 -61.69
CA LEU A 19 -42.76 10.25 -61.74
C LEU A 19 -42.94 11.01 -60.41
N ILE A 20 -41.85 11.56 -59.87
CA ILE A 20 -41.88 12.39 -58.66
C ILE A 20 -41.49 13.84 -58.98
N THR A 21 -42.06 14.82 -58.27
CA THR A 21 -41.66 16.24 -58.34
C THR A 21 -40.60 16.56 -57.28
N ALA A 22 -40.00 17.76 -57.30
CA ALA A 22 -38.96 18.16 -56.34
C ALA A 22 -39.46 18.34 -54.88
N THR A 23 -40.77 18.35 -54.65
CA THR A 23 -41.38 18.69 -53.34
C THR A 23 -42.16 17.54 -52.70
N LEU A 24 -42.20 16.36 -53.33
CA LEU A 24 -42.93 15.22 -52.78
C LEU A 24 -42.30 14.70 -51.49
N THR A 25 -43.16 14.45 -50.50
CA THR A 25 -42.82 13.89 -49.18
C THR A 25 -43.19 12.42 -49.06
N GLU A 26 -43.79 11.84 -50.09
CA GLU A 26 -44.05 10.41 -50.21
C GLU A 26 -43.55 9.93 -51.57
N ILE A 27 -42.79 8.84 -51.60
CA ILE A 27 -42.15 8.34 -52.82
C ILE A 27 -42.42 6.85 -52.96
N LYS A 28 -43.14 6.47 -54.01
CA LYS A 28 -43.44 5.07 -54.31
C LYS A 28 -42.31 4.44 -55.12
N VAL A 29 -41.82 3.29 -54.67
CA VAL A 29 -40.80 2.48 -55.35
C VAL A 29 -41.34 1.12 -55.76
N THR A 30 -40.65 0.42 -56.66
CA THR A 30 -41.09 -0.90 -57.15
C THR A 30 -40.86 -2.01 -56.14
N ASN A 31 -39.83 -1.90 -55.31
CA ASN A 31 -39.50 -2.86 -54.26
C ASN A 31 -38.75 -2.17 -53.11
N ALA A 32 -39.47 -1.78 -52.06
CA ALA A 32 -38.89 -1.09 -50.91
C ALA A 32 -38.19 -2.03 -49.92
N ALA A 33 -38.34 -3.35 -50.06
CA ALA A 33 -37.71 -4.34 -49.18
C ALA A 33 -36.17 -4.33 -49.26
N VAL A 34 -35.60 -3.72 -50.30
CA VAL A 34 -34.15 -3.58 -50.50
C VAL A 34 -33.55 -2.35 -49.82
N LEU A 35 -34.39 -1.49 -49.23
CA LEU A 35 -33.99 -0.30 -48.48
C LEU A 35 -34.09 -0.54 -46.96
N LEU A 36 -33.73 0.44 -46.15
CA LEU A 36 -33.91 0.34 -44.69
C LEU A 36 -35.41 0.40 -44.38
N GLN A 37 -35.93 -0.54 -43.61
CA GLN A 37 -37.39 -0.63 -43.39
C GLN A 37 -37.93 0.43 -42.40
N GLY A 38 -37.07 0.99 -41.55
CA GLY A 38 -37.39 2.09 -40.64
C GLY A 38 -37.01 3.45 -41.23
N GLU A 39 -36.65 4.39 -40.35
CA GLU A 39 -36.05 5.64 -40.81
C GLU A 39 -34.74 5.36 -41.57
N GLY A 40 -34.57 5.99 -42.71
CA GLY A 40 -33.45 5.72 -43.59
C GLY A 40 -33.06 6.86 -44.50
N ILE A 41 -32.00 6.61 -45.26
CA ILE A 41 -31.45 7.48 -46.29
C ILE A 41 -31.41 6.69 -47.61
N ALA A 42 -31.68 7.34 -48.73
CA ALA A 42 -31.61 6.73 -50.05
C ALA A 42 -31.13 7.74 -51.09
N VAL A 43 -30.50 7.25 -52.14
CA VAL A 43 -30.03 8.05 -53.28
C VAL A 43 -30.90 7.74 -54.48
N ILE A 44 -31.47 8.78 -55.09
CA ILE A 44 -32.22 8.71 -56.34
C ILE A 44 -31.31 9.14 -57.49
N GLY A 45 -31.30 8.36 -58.56
CA GLY A 45 -30.48 8.57 -59.74
C GLY A 45 -29.03 8.13 -59.58
N ASN A 46 -28.21 8.46 -60.57
CA ASN A 46 -26.79 8.12 -60.64
C ASN A 46 -25.98 9.34 -61.12
N GLY A 47 -24.66 9.32 -60.86
CA GLY A 47 -23.73 10.36 -61.31
C GLY A 47 -23.95 11.72 -60.65
N ASP A 48 -23.46 12.78 -61.29
CA ASP A 48 -23.37 14.14 -60.72
C ASP A 48 -24.72 14.80 -60.43
N LEU A 49 -25.81 14.22 -60.95
CA LEU A 49 -27.17 14.73 -60.79
C LEU A 49 -27.98 13.99 -59.73
N ALA A 50 -27.40 12.96 -59.09
CA ALA A 50 -28.06 12.19 -58.06
C ALA A 50 -28.45 13.07 -56.86
N GLU A 51 -29.51 12.66 -56.18
CA GLU A 51 -30.05 13.34 -55.01
C GLU A 51 -30.17 12.35 -53.85
N THR A 52 -29.71 12.75 -52.67
CA THR A 52 -29.91 11.98 -51.44
C THR A 52 -31.14 12.50 -50.71
N ILE A 53 -31.97 11.58 -50.23
CA ILE A 53 -33.18 11.85 -49.46
C ILE A 53 -33.13 11.11 -48.14
N THR A 54 -33.82 11.62 -47.12
CA THR A 54 -34.17 10.85 -45.92
C THR A 54 -35.65 10.47 -45.95
N TYR A 55 -36.05 9.44 -45.21
CA TYR A 55 -37.45 9.05 -45.00
C TYR A 55 -37.61 8.49 -43.58
N THR A 56 -38.81 8.58 -43.03
CA THR A 56 -39.10 8.19 -41.64
C THR A 56 -39.55 6.75 -41.49
N SER A 57 -40.17 6.19 -42.54
CA SER A 57 -40.70 4.83 -42.55
C SER A 57 -41.04 4.40 -43.98
N ILE A 58 -41.39 3.11 -44.14
CA ILE A 58 -41.88 2.53 -45.40
C ILE A 58 -43.24 1.87 -45.14
N GLU A 59 -44.21 2.12 -46.02
CA GLU A 59 -45.54 1.50 -46.01
C GLU A 59 -45.97 1.20 -47.45
N ASP A 60 -46.34 -0.06 -47.75
CA ASP A 60 -46.80 -0.49 -49.08
C ASP A 60 -45.91 -0.03 -50.25
N ASN A 61 -44.59 -0.28 -50.14
CA ASN A 61 -43.56 0.20 -51.07
C ASN A 61 -43.48 1.73 -51.25
N THR A 62 -44.03 2.49 -50.31
CA THR A 62 -44.00 3.95 -50.30
C THR A 62 -43.11 4.43 -49.16
N LEU A 63 -42.05 5.16 -49.50
CA LEU A 63 -41.22 5.88 -48.53
C LEU A 63 -42.04 7.06 -47.99
N LYS A 64 -42.19 7.14 -46.66
CA LYS A 64 -42.98 8.16 -45.97
C LYS A 64 -42.09 9.20 -45.32
N GLY A 65 -42.61 10.43 -45.19
CA GLY A 65 -41.89 11.52 -44.52
C GLY A 65 -40.58 11.89 -45.22
N CYS A 66 -40.56 11.83 -46.56
CA CYS A 66 -39.36 12.09 -47.33
C CYS A 66 -38.92 13.55 -47.22
N VAL A 67 -37.64 13.77 -46.91
CA VAL A 67 -36.98 15.07 -47.06
C VAL A 67 -36.14 15.03 -48.32
N ARG A 68 -36.48 15.90 -49.27
CA ARG A 68 -35.82 16.03 -50.57
C ARG A 68 -34.59 16.93 -50.46
N GLY A 69 -33.61 16.71 -51.32
CA GLY A 69 -32.37 17.49 -51.37
C GLY A 69 -31.60 17.47 -50.05
N PHE A 70 -31.67 16.36 -49.30
CA PHE A 70 -30.90 16.19 -48.08
C PHE A 70 -29.40 16.29 -48.39
N GLU A 71 -28.98 15.69 -49.52
CA GLU A 71 -27.77 16.10 -50.23
C GLU A 71 -28.06 16.21 -51.73
N GLY A 72 -27.41 17.16 -52.41
CA GLY A 72 -27.69 17.47 -53.82
C GLY A 72 -28.93 18.34 -54.00
N VAL A 73 -29.35 18.54 -55.25
CA VAL A 73 -30.48 19.43 -55.59
C VAL A 73 -31.74 18.61 -55.86
N ALA A 74 -32.78 18.88 -55.07
CA ALA A 74 -34.12 18.32 -55.25
C ALA A 74 -34.66 18.58 -56.65
N ARG A 75 -35.10 17.53 -57.34
CA ARG A 75 -35.61 17.64 -58.73
C ARG A 75 -36.73 16.66 -59.05
N ALA A 76 -37.32 16.85 -60.23
CA ALA A 76 -38.22 15.85 -60.78
C ALA A 76 -37.42 14.66 -61.30
N TRP A 77 -37.91 13.45 -61.00
CA TRP A 77 -37.33 12.19 -61.49
C TRP A 77 -38.42 11.39 -62.20
N ALA A 78 -38.12 10.87 -63.37
CA ALA A 78 -39.05 10.02 -64.10
C ALA A 78 -39.24 8.66 -63.40
N SER A 79 -40.36 8.01 -63.67
CA SER A 79 -40.55 6.59 -63.33
C SER A 79 -39.39 5.75 -63.87
N GLY A 80 -38.98 4.73 -63.12
CA GLY A 80 -37.82 3.90 -63.47
C GLY A 80 -36.46 4.48 -63.01
N ALA A 81 -36.42 5.70 -62.45
CA ALA A 81 -35.16 6.21 -61.89
C ALA A 81 -34.70 5.33 -60.73
N VAL A 82 -33.41 4.97 -60.74
CA VAL A 82 -32.81 4.09 -59.73
C VAL A 82 -32.89 4.73 -58.35
N VAL A 83 -33.25 3.93 -57.35
CA VAL A 83 -33.19 4.30 -55.92
C VAL A 83 -32.41 3.23 -55.18
N ALA A 84 -31.42 3.63 -54.38
CA ALA A 84 -30.62 2.69 -53.60
C ALA A 84 -30.11 3.32 -52.30
N ARG A 85 -29.85 2.48 -51.29
CA ARG A 85 -29.12 2.88 -50.08
C ARG A 85 -27.61 2.90 -50.37
N ASN A 86 -27.16 3.86 -51.15
CA ASN A 86 -25.74 4.06 -51.43
C ASN A 86 -25.04 4.69 -50.21
N PHE A 87 -23.73 4.46 -50.06
CA PHE A 87 -22.91 5.21 -49.10
C PHE A 87 -22.77 6.66 -49.57
N THR A 88 -23.17 7.60 -48.72
CA THR A 88 -23.32 9.02 -49.05
C THR A 88 -22.25 9.88 -48.40
N ALA A 89 -22.14 11.15 -48.80
CA ALA A 89 -21.26 12.09 -48.12
C ALA A 89 -21.75 12.38 -46.69
N SER A 90 -23.07 12.35 -46.45
CA SER A 90 -23.62 12.42 -45.11
C SER A 90 -23.16 11.27 -44.21
N ASP A 91 -23.06 10.04 -44.73
CA ASP A 91 -22.56 8.90 -43.94
C ASP A 91 -21.12 9.11 -43.51
N LEU A 92 -20.26 9.56 -44.45
CA LEU A 92 -18.85 9.81 -44.16
C LEU A 92 -18.68 10.97 -43.17
N ARG A 93 -19.40 12.08 -43.34
CA ARG A 93 -19.34 13.23 -42.42
C ARG A 93 -19.78 12.84 -41.01
N ALA A 94 -20.89 12.10 -40.88
CA ALA A 94 -21.34 11.63 -39.57
C ALA A 94 -20.30 10.73 -38.89
N ALA A 95 -19.63 9.85 -39.65
CA ALA A 95 -18.54 9.04 -39.12
C ALA A 95 -17.34 9.91 -38.70
N GLN A 96 -16.91 10.86 -39.54
CA GLN A 96 -15.80 11.77 -39.26
C GLN A 96 -16.07 12.63 -38.02
N HIS A 97 -17.21 13.30 -37.95
CA HIS A 97 -17.58 14.12 -36.79
C HIS A 97 -17.72 13.28 -35.51
N ASN A 98 -18.21 12.04 -35.61
CA ASN A 98 -18.24 11.15 -34.45
C ASN A 98 -16.83 10.75 -33.98
N ILE A 99 -15.90 10.51 -34.92
CA ILE A 99 -14.49 10.23 -34.60
C ILE A 99 -13.83 11.46 -33.98
N GLU A 100 -14.00 12.64 -34.56
CA GLU A 100 -13.47 13.90 -34.04
C GLU A 100 -14.04 14.22 -32.66
N ALA A 101 -15.35 14.05 -32.45
CA ALA A 101 -15.98 14.25 -31.13
C ALA A 101 -15.49 13.25 -30.08
N LEU A 102 -15.08 12.04 -30.49
CA LEU A 102 -14.44 11.07 -29.60
C LEU A 102 -12.98 11.44 -29.34
N ASP A 103 -12.24 11.91 -30.35
CA ASP A 103 -10.87 12.41 -30.22
C ASP A 103 -10.82 13.63 -29.28
N ASP A 104 -11.72 14.59 -29.43
CA ASP A 104 -11.84 15.75 -28.55
C ASP A 104 -12.16 15.35 -27.11
N LYS A 105 -13.04 14.37 -26.92
CA LYS A 105 -13.30 13.81 -25.58
C LYS A 105 -12.08 13.12 -25.00
N LEU A 106 -11.30 12.43 -25.83
CA LEU A 106 -10.08 11.73 -25.42
C LEU A 106 -8.95 12.72 -25.10
N ARG A 107 -8.75 13.74 -25.92
CA ARG A 107 -7.82 14.86 -25.67
C ARG A 107 -8.25 15.67 -24.46
N GLY A 108 -9.55 15.91 -24.26
CA GLY A 108 -10.09 16.51 -23.03
C GLY A 108 -9.89 15.66 -21.77
N MET A 109 -9.37 14.43 -21.90
CA MET A 109 -8.84 13.64 -20.77
C MET A 109 -7.33 13.90 -20.54
N GLU A 110 -6.82 15.08 -20.91
CA GLU A 110 -5.43 15.49 -20.67
C GLU A 110 -5.01 15.28 -19.20
N LEU A 111 -3.73 14.93 -19.03
CA LEU A 111 -3.05 14.46 -17.83
C LEU A 111 -2.86 15.50 -16.70
N THR A 112 -3.66 16.58 -16.63
CA THR A 112 -3.34 17.76 -15.80
C THR A 112 -4.44 18.18 -14.82
N ASP A 113 -5.69 17.74 -15.00
CA ASP A 113 -6.77 18.17 -14.13
C ASP A 113 -6.57 17.69 -12.69
N ALA A 114 -6.48 18.65 -11.77
CA ALA A 114 -6.59 18.43 -10.35
C ALA A 114 -8.01 18.82 -9.92
N TYR A 115 -8.82 17.82 -9.59
CA TYR A 115 -10.15 18.03 -9.05
C TYR A 115 -10.07 18.15 -7.53
N MET A 116 -10.45 19.30 -7.01
CA MET A 116 -10.63 19.53 -5.58
C MET A 116 -12.13 19.57 -5.27
N TYR A 117 -12.59 18.61 -4.48
CA TYR A 117 -13.98 18.53 -4.03
C TYR A 117 -14.08 18.86 -2.54
N TYR A 118 -14.83 19.90 -2.21
CA TYR A 118 -15.15 20.30 -0.85
C TYR A 118 -16.37 19.52 -0.34
N VAL A 119 -16.30 19.07 0.91
CA VAL A 119 -17.40 18.40 1.59
C VAL A 119 -17.66 19.12 2.92
N ASP A 120 -18.91 19.48 3.18
CA ASP A 120 -19.36 20.14 4.41
C ASP A 120 -20.56 19.38 4.97
N ALA A 121 -20.36 18.70 6.10
CA ALA A 121 -21.43 17.91 6.75
C ALA A 121 -22.60 18.79 7.24
N VAL A 122 -22.34 20.07 7.51
CA VAL A 122 -23.29 21.01 8.13
C VAL A 122 -24.08 21.77 7.06
N ASN A 123 -23.38 22.45 6.15
CA ASN A 123 -23.99 23.36 5.17
C ASN A 123 -24.01 22.81 3.74
N GLY A 124 -23.34 21.68 3.49
CA GLY A 124 -23.23 21.10 2.15
C GLY A 124 -24.54 20.52 1.61
N SER A 125 -24.58 20.32 0.30
CA SER A 125 -25.66 19.62 -0.39
C SER A 125 -25.11 18.71 -1.48
N ASP A 126 -25.62 17.47 -1.56
CA ASP A 126 -25.21 16.52 -2.60
C ASP A 126 -25.77 16.86 -4.00
N SER A 127 -26.62 17.89 -4.09
CA SER A 127 -27.01 18.52 -5.35
C SER A 127 -26.00 19.55 -5.86
N ASN A 128 -25.02 19.95 -5.05
CA ASN A 128 -23.98 20.88 -5.46
C ASN A 128 -22.94 20.20 -6.36
N ASN A 129 -21.96 20.97 -6.86
CA ASN A 129 -20.87 20.45 -7.69
C ASN A 129 -19.60 20.11 -6.90
N GLY A 130 -19.50 20.52 -5.64
CA GLY A 130 -18.33 20.30 -4.77
C GLY A 130 -17.09 21.12 -5.13
N LEU A 131 -17.10 21.94 -6.18
CA LEU A 131 -15.89 22.58 -6.70
C LEU A 131 -15.46 23.84 -5.93
N THR A 132 -16.31 24.33 -5.03
CA THR A 132 -16.06 25.48 -4.15
C THR A 132 -16.65 25.20 -2.77
N LYS A 133 -16.19 25.91 -1.73
CA LYS A 133 -16.72 25.77 -0.36
C LYS A 133 -18.22 26.07 -0.29
N ASP A 134 -18.66 27.16 -0.92
CA ASP A 134 -20.08 27.58 -0.95
C ASP A 134 -21.00 26.59 -1.69
N LYS A 135 -20.40 25.74 -2.52
CA LYS A 135 -21.06 24.65 -3.26
C LYS A 135 -20.47 23.29 -2.88
N ALA A 136 -20.12 23.10 -1.61
CA ALA A 136 -19.61 21.82 -1.11
C ALA A 136 -20.68 20.71 -1.20
N PHE A 137 -20.23 19.47 -1.38
CA PHE A 137 -21.08 18.30 -1.17
C PHE A 137 -21.45 18.17 0.30
N LYS A 138 -22.53 17.47 0.61
CA LYS A 138 -22.88 17.15 1.99
C LYS A 138 -22.10 15.92 2.49
N THR A 139 -21.92 14.93 1.61
CA THR A 139 -21.35 13.63 1.97
C THR A 139 -20.04 13.34 1.24
N ILE A 140 -19.16 12.60 1.91
CA ILE A 140 -17.92 12.09 1.33
C ILE A 140 -18.25 11.05 0.25
N ALA A 141 -19.25 10.21 0.49
CA ALA A 141 -19.74 9.23 -0.48
C ALA A 141 -20.15 9.90 -1.81
N LYS A 142 -20.79 11.07 -1.77
CA LYS A 142 -21.12 11.81 -2.99
C LYS A 142 -19.86 12.23 -3.75
N ALA A 143 -18.87 12.83 -3.06
CA ALA A 143 -17.60 13.19 -3.67
C ALA A 143 -16.91 11.99 -4.32
N VAL A 144 -16.93 10.81 -3.67
CA VAL A 144 -16.36 9.58 -4.21
C VAL A 144 -17.12 9.06 -5.44
N SER A 145 -18.46 9.12 -5.43
CA SER A 145 -19.29 8.60 -6.52
C SER A 145 -19.09 9.31 -7.86
N ILE A 146 -18.82 10.61 -7.83
CA ILE A 146 -18.64 11.41 -9.05
C ILE A 146 -17.25 11.24 -9.67
N MET A 147 -16.29 10.70 -8.93
CA MET A 147 -14.97 10.39 -9.46
C MET A 147 -15.08 9.28 -10.50
N LYS A 148 -14.59 9.55 -11.70
CA LYS A 148 -14.53 8.58 -12.80
C LYS A 148 -13.71 7.35 -12.35
N PRO A 149 -14.22 6.11 -12.52
CA PRO A 149 -13.50 4.89 -12.14
C PRO A 149 -12.17 4.69 -12.88
N ILE A 150 -12.03 5.27 -14.09
CA ILE A 150 -10.80 5.27 -14.87
C ILE A 150 -10.48 6.72 -15.20
N SER A 151 -9.44 7.27 -14.60
CA SER A 151 -9.04 8.67 -14.78
C SER A 151 -7.54 8.80 -14.59
N LEU A 152 -6.87 9.67 -15.37
CA LEU A 152 -5.48 10.06 -15.14
C LEU A 152 -5.36 11.34 -14.30
N SER A 153 -6.47 11.83 -13.73
CA SER A 153 -6.53 13.07 -12.96
C SER A 153 -6.03 12.86 -11.52
N ARG A 154 -5.77 13.99 -10.83
CA ARG A 154 -5.54 14.03 -9.38
C ARG A 154 -6.85 14.42 -8.70
N PHE A 155 -7.21 13.72 -7.64
CA PHE A 155 -8.42 13.99 -6.87
C PHE A 155 -8.06 14.30 -5.42
N SER A 156 -8.56 15.41 -4.89
CA SER A 156 -8.49 15.75 -3.48
C SER A 156 -9.90 16.01 -2.96
N ILE A 157 -10.32 15.21 -1.98
CA ILE A 157 -11.53 15.45 -1.18
C ILE A 157 -11.10 16.22 0.06
N VAL A 158 -11.56 17.46 0.17
CA VAL A 158 -11.24 18.38 1.27
C VAL A 158 -12.46 18.50 2.18
N LEU A 159 -12.29 18.08 3.43
CA LEU A 159 -13.32 18.17 4.46
C LEU A 159 -13.27 19.56 5.11
N LEU A 160 -14.42 20.21 5.22
CA LEU A 160 -14.62 21.36 6.11
C LEU A 160 -14.84 20.86 7.54
N PRO A 161 -14.67 21.71 8.58
CA PRO A 161 -14.86 21.28 9.96
C PRO A 161 -16.23 20.64 10.20
N GLY A 162 -16.24 19.43 10.75
CA GLY A 162 -17.47 18.67 10.93
C GLY A 162 -17.26 17.23 11.35
N THR A 163 -18.37 16.61 11.74
CA THR A 163 -18.46 15.17 12.00
C THR A 163 -19.22 14.51 10.87
N TYR A 164 -18.53 13.63 10.15
CA TYR A 164 -19.03 12.83 9.05
C TYR A 164 -19.30 11.42 9.57
N ASP A 165 -20.57 11.09 9.77
CA ASP A 165 -20.98 9.74 10.23
C ASP A 165 -20.96 8.73 9.06
N GLU A 166 -19.83 8.66 8.35
CA GLU A 166 -19.66 7.87 7.14
C GLU A 166 -18.51 6.87 7.29
N ASP A 167 -18.78 5.61 6.91
CA ASP A 167 -17.73 4.67 6.54
C ASP A 167 -17.30 4.99 5.10
N VAL A 168 -16.13 5.61 4.96
CA VAL A 168 -15.65 6.10 3.68
C VAL A 168 -15.06 4.95 2.88
N GLU A 169 -15.73 4.57 1.81
CA GLU A 169 -15.28 3.52 0.90
C GLU A 169 -14.76 4.11 -0.42
N MET A 170 -13.45 4.01 -0.63
CA MET A 170 -12.79 4.43 -1.87
C MET A 170 -12.30 3.19 -2.60
N LYS A 171 -13.22 2.53 -3.32
CA LYS A 171 -12.98 1.25 -4.01
C LYS A 171 -12.98 1.41 -5.53
N HIS A 172 -12.14 0.62 -6.21
CA HIS A 172 -12.14 0.44 -7.67
C HIS A 172 -11.97 1.74 -8.49
N LYS A 173 -11.27 2.76 -7.95
CA LYS A 173 -10.93 3.99 -8.68
C LYS A 173 -9.59 3.82 -9.39
N LEU A 174 -9.58 2.92 -10.38
CA LEU A 174 -8.41 2.54 -11.15
C LEU A 174 -7.78 3.75 -11.87
N ARG A 175 -6.44 3.81 -11.84
CA ARG A 175 -5.59 4.76 -12.60
C ARG A 175 -5.54 6.22 -12.17
N ALA A 176 -6.28 6.66 -11.14
CA ALA A 176 -6.11 8.02 -10.61
C ALA A 176 -4.63 8.26 -10.26
N GLN A 177 -4.02 9.37 -10.71
CA GLN A 177 -2.60 9.63 -10.41
C GLN A 177 -2.38 9.80 -8.91
N THR A 178 -3.30 10.49 -8.24
CA THR A 178 -3.35 10.62 -6.78
C THR A 178 -4.80 10.76 -6.35
N LEU A 179 -5.18 10.09 -5.25
CA LEU A 179 -6.43 10.31 -4.54
C LEU A 179 -6.12 10.70 -3.10
N GLU A 180 -6.64 11.83 -2.63
CA GLU A 180 -6.46 12.32 -1.27
C GLU A 180 -7.81 12.52 -0.58
N LEU A 181 -7.90 12.08 0.67
CA LEU A 181 -8.92 12.49 1.63
C LEU A 181 -8.23 13.29 2.73
N LYS A 182 -8.61 14.55 2.93
CA LYS A 182 -7.94 15.42 3.91
C LYS A 182 -8.85 16.41 4.61
N GLY A 183 -8.53 16.71 5.85
CA GLY A 183 -8.95 17.96 6.49
C GLY A 183 -8.38 19.17 5.76
N GLU A 184 -9.13 20.28 5.76
CA GLU A 184 -8.67 21.55 5.16
C GLU A 184 -7.42 22.12 5.85
N THR A 185 -7.27 21.89 7.15
CA THR A 185 -6.13 22.33 7.97
C THR A 185 -5.48 21.12 8.64
N ASP A 186 -4.32 21.32 9.27
CA ASP A 186 -3.61 20.25 9.98
C ASP A 186 -4.19 19.92 11.37
N ASP A 187 -5.23 20.64 11.81
CA ASP A 187 -5.94 20.29 13.05
C ASP A 187 -6.93 19.14 12.79
N ALA A 188 -6.43 17.91 12.91
CA ALA A 188 -7.18 16.68 12.71
C ALA A 188 -8.45 16.57 13.59
N SER A 189 -8.54 17.31 14.71
CA SER A 189 -9.68 17.24 15.62
C SER A 189 -10.97 17.84 15.03
N LEU A 190 -10.82 18.69 14.00
CA LEU A 190 -11.93 19.36 13.31
C LEU A 190 -12.65 18.45 12.31
N TYR A 191 -12.03 17.35 11.88
CA TYR A 191 -12.51 16.53 10.76
C TYR A 191 -12.69 15.08 11.20
N LYS A 192 -13.91 14.73 11.65
CA LYS A 192 -14.18 13.40 12.22
C LYS A 192 -14.87 12.50 11.22
N VAL A 193 -14.34 11.31 10.97
CA VAL A 193 -14.88 10.30 10.06
C VAL A 193 -15.00 8.97 10.79
N LYS A 194 -15.99 8.12 10.49
CA LYS A 194 -16.11 6.82 11.18
C LYS A 194 -14.94 5.91 10.84
N SER A 195 -14.76 5.57 9.58
CA SER A 195 -13.70 4.68 9.09
C SER A 195 -13.34 4.99 7.64
N VAL A 196 -12.18 4.50 7.18
CA VAL A 196 -11.74 4.65 5.79
C VAL A 196 -11.28 3.31 5.24
N THR A 197 -11.78 2.93 4.06
CA THR A 197 -11.31 1.77 3.30
C THR A 197 -10.78 2.21 1.94
N LEU A 198 -9.50 1.91 1.68
CA LEU A 198 -8.88 1.97 0.37
C LEU A 198 -8.80 0.56 -0.20
N ASP A 199 -9.37 0.35 -1.38
CA ASP A 199 -9.44 -0.97 -2.03
C ASP A 199 -9.04 -0.87 -3.51
N ASN A 200 -8.10 -1.73 -3.93
CA ASN A 200 -7.59 -1.83 -5.30
C ASN A 200 -6.98 -0.51 -5.82
N PHE A 201 -6.12 0.11 -5.00
CA PHE A 201 -5.44 1.36 -5.33
C PHE A 201 -3.97 1.15 -5.72
N THR A 202 -3.69 1.09 -7.02
CA THR A 202 -2.34 0.79 -7.54
C THR A 202 -1.41 2.01 -7.66
N ASN A 203 -1.96 3.22 -7.55
CA ASN A 203 -1.24 4.49 -7.56
C ASN A 203 -1.17 5.10 -6.14
N ARG A 204 -0.78 6.39 -6.03
CA ARG A 204 -0.70 7.07 -4.73
C ARG A 204 -2.09 7.35 -4.16
N ALA A 205 -2.33 6.92 -2.92
CA ALA A 205 -3.49 7.32 -2.13
C ALA A 205 -3.03 8.03 -0.86
N GLY A 206 -3.77 9.03 -0.40
CA GLY A 206 -3.42 9.87 0.74
C GLY A 206 -4.58 10.05 1.72
N ILE A 207 -4.31 9.90 3.01
CA ILE A 207 -5.26 10.19 4.09
C ILE A 207 -4.55 11.12 5.07
N TYR A 208 -5.08 12.34 5.22
CA TYR A 208 -4.40 13.40 5.96
C TYR A 208 -5.32 14.10 6.96
N ASN A 209 -4.75 14.55 8.08
CA ASN A 209 -5.34 15.57 8.95
C ASN A 209 -6.80 15.29 9.36
N LEU A 210 -7.07 14.08 9.85
CA LEU A 210 -8.42 13.69 10.25
C LEU A 210 -8.45 12.75 11.45
N THR A 211 -9.58 12.72 12.14
CA THR A 211 -9.83 11.85 13.29
C THR A 211 -10.78 10.72 12.90
N ILE A 212 -10.39 9.49 13.19
CA ILE A 212 -11.16 8.26 12.97
C ILE A 212 -11.81 7.80 14.28
N THR A 213 -13.14 7.68 14.26
CA THR A 213 -13.95 7.51 15.49
C THR A 213 -14.57 6.12 15.66
N THR A 214 -14.54 5.23 14.65
CA THR A 214 -15.22 3.93 14.72
C THR A 214 -14.76 3.06 15.90
N THR A 215 -15.71 2.37 16.54
CA THR A 215 -15.46 1.34 17.56
C THR A 215 -15.70 -0.08 17.04
N GLU A 216 -16.31 -0.22 15.86
CA GLU A 216 -16.86 -1.49 15.34
C GLU A 216 -16.08 -2.03 14.13
N LYS A 217 -15.27 -1.20 13.49
CA LYS A 217 -14.47 -1.56 12.30
C LYS A 217 -13.00 -1.24 12.50
N VAL A 218 -12.16 -1.76 11.61
CA VAL A 218 -10.80 -1.25 11.40
C VAL A 218 -10.89 0.24 11.06
N GLY A 219 -10.06 1.06 11.70
CA GLY A 219 -10.07 2.50 11.49
C GLY A 219 -9.72 2.89 10.05
N ILE A 220 -8.57 2.40 9.57
CA ILE A 220 -8.14 2.52 8.18
C ILE A 220 -7.77 1.14 7.64
N SER A 221 -8.47 0.70 6.60
CA SER A 221 -8.22 -0.56 5.91
C SER A 221 -7.58 -0.33 4.54
N LEU A 222 -6.44 -0.98 4.28
CA LEU A 222 -5.72 -0.94 3.02
C LEU A 222 -5.76 -2.31 2.35
N VAL A 223 -6.45 -2.43 1.22
CA VAL A 223 -6.65 -3.72 0.54
C VAL A 223 -6.16 -3.61 -0.89
N TYR A 224 -5.18 -4.43 -1.28
CA TYR A 224 -4.56 -4.41 -2.63
C TYR A 224 -4.07 -3.00 -3.05
N CYS A 225 -3.32 -2.34 -2.15
CA CYS A 225 -2.90 -0.94 -2.33
C CYS A 225 -1.37 -0.80 -2.47
N ASN A 226 -0.86 -0.09 -3.47
CA ASN A 226 0.59 -0.05 -3.73
C ASN A 226 1.34 1.15 -3.15
N ARG A 227 0.68 2.27 -2.86
CA ARG A 227 1.35 3.48 -2.33
C ARG A 227 0.42 4.36 -1.51
N ALA A 228 0.04 3.91 -0.33
CA ALA A 228 -0.71 4.74 0.62
C ALA A 228 0.23 5.67 1.41
N LEU A 229 -0.18 6.91 1.64
CA LEU A 229 0.41 7.82 2.61
C LEU A 229 -0.67 8.18 3.64
N ILE A 230 -0.42 7.84 4.90
CA ILE A 230 -1.29 8.17 6.02
C ILE A 230 -0.49 9.10 6.92
N GLU A 231 -0.96 10.33 7.08
CA GLU A 231 -0.19 11.35 7.79
C GLU A 231 -1.07 12.21 8.68
N ASN A 232 -0.61 12.48 9.90
CA ASN A 232 -1.33 13.31 10.87
C ASN A 232 -2.79 12.85 11.09
N VAL A 233 -2.97 11.52 11.19
CA VAL A 233 -4.27 10.91 11.49
C VAL A 233 -4.33 10.52 12.96
N VAL A 234 -5.45 10.83 13.60
CA VAL A 234 -5.76 10.38 14.96
C VAL A 234 -6.80 9.27 14.90
N ILE A 235 -6.55 8.15 15.57
CA ILE A 235 -7.51 7.05 15.72
C ILE A 235 -7.78 6.85 17.21
N GLU A 236 -9.00 7.19 17.64
CA GLU A 236 -9.37 7.24 19.06
C GLU A 236 -10.54 6.33 19.47
N GLY A 237 -11.27 5.76 18.50
CA GLY A 237 -12.37 4.84 18.78
C GLY A 237 -11.89 3.60 19.56
N VAL A 238 -12.43 3.39 20.76
CA VAL A 238 -12.04 2.30 21.67
C VAL A 238 -12.57 0.96 21.14
N SER A 239 -11.67 0.04 20.80
CA SER A 239 -12.03 -1.30 20.33
C SER A 239 -10.91 -2.30 20.54
N THR A 240 -11.12 -3.31 21.39
CA THR A 240 -10.12 -4.36 21.64
C THR A 240 -10.16 -5.50 20.63
N SER A 241 -11.17 -5.54 19.74
CA SER A 241 -11.28 -6.52 18.66
C SER A 241 -10.86 -5.97 17.29
N GLN A 242 -10.84 -4.64 17.11
CA GLN A 242 -10.52 -4.00 15.84
C GLN A 242 -9.15 -3.32 15.82
N HIS A 243 -8.50 -3.36 14.66
CA HIS A 243 -7.20 -2.70 14.44
C HIS A 243 -7.37 -1.20 14.17
N GLY A 244 -6.34 -0.40 14.44
CA GLY A 244 -6.32 1.01 14.07
C GLY A 244 -6.12 1.16 12.57
N ILE A 245 -4.94 0.76 12.09
CA ILE A 245 -4.61 0.67 10.67
C ILE A 245 -4.31 -0.81 10.37
N SER A 246 -4.92 -1.35 9.33
CA SER A 246 -4.70 -2.73 8.88
C SER A 246 -4.50 -2.78 7.37
N SER A 247 -3.73 -3.76 6.90
CA SER A 247 -3.64 -4.06 5.47
C SER A 247 -3.89 -5.51 5.10
N TYR A 248 -4.20 -5.72 3.83
CA TYR A 248 -4.08 -6.99 3.13
C TYR A 248 -3.45 -6.72 1.76
N ASP A 249 -2.23 -7.22 1.53
CA ASP A 249 -1.46 -7.01 0.30
C ASP A 249 -1.33 -5.51 -0.06
N ALA A 250 -0.76 -4.73 0.86
CA ALA A 250 -0.62 -3.29 0.67
C ALA A 250 0.70 -2.68 1.14
N ASN A 251 1.11 -1.58 0.49
CA ASN A 251 2.28 -0.79 0.86
C ASN A 251 1.86 0.61 1.33
N ALA A 252 2.40 1.04 2.47
CA ALA A 252 2.03 2.31 3.09
C ALA A 252 3.21 3.00 3.78
N ARG A 253 3.21 4.33 3.73
CA ARG A 253 3.97 5.18 4.65
C ARG A 253 3.01 5.79 5.66
N ILE A 254 3.30 5.63 6.95
CA ILE A 254 2.45 6.05 8.06
C ILE A 254 3.27 6.99 8.93
N VAL A 255 2.90 8.27 8.99
CA VAL A 255 3.75 9.34 9.55
C VAL A 255 2.96 10.19 10.54
N ASN A 256 3.53 10.54 11.69
CA ASN A 256 2.93 11.48 12.64
C ASN A 256 1.49 11.12 13.07
N CYS A 257 1.14 9.83 13.07
CA CYS A 257 -0.20 9.38 13.43
C CYS A 257 -0.28 9.03 14.92
N LYS A 258 -1.46 9.20 15.52
CA LYS A 258 -1.73 8.79 16.90
C LYS A 258 -2.82 7.73 16.93
N ILE A 259 -2.48 6.49 17.31
CA ILE A 259 -3.40 5.35 17.32
C ILE A 259 -3.50 4.78 18.74
N SER A 260 -4.68 4.90 19.36
CA SER A 260 -4.88 4.49 20.75
C SER A 260 -6.09 3.57 20.91
N ASN A 261 -6.07 2.74 21.95
CA ASN A 261 -7.19 1.89 22.39
C ASN A 261 -7.70 0.89 21.34
N ARG A 262 -6.79 0.33 20.53
CA ARG A 262 -7.09 -0.68 19.50
C ARG A 262 -6.60 -2.07 19.86
N ASN A 263 -7.09 -3.10 19.16
CA ASN A 263 -6.50 -4.43 19.24
C ASN A 263 -5.02 -4.38 18.79
N ILE A 264 -4.78 -3.88 17.59
CA ILE A 264 -3.44 -3.61 17.09
C ILE A 264 -3.42 -2.17 16.61
N GLY A 265 -2.44 -1.38 17.04
CA GLY A 265 -2.29 0.00 16.58
C GLY A 265 -2.11 0.04 15.06
N ILE A 266 -1.03 -0.59 14.57
CA ILE A 266 -0.75 -0.73 13.14
C ILE A 266 -0.44 -2.20 12.82
N ALA A 267 -1.25 -2.81 11.97
CA ALA A 267 -1.11 -4.20 11.52
C ALA A 267 -0.78 -4.25 10.02
N ALA A 268 0.37 -4.84 9.68
CA ALA A 268 0.72 -5.19 8.32
C ALA A 268 0.45 -6.67 8.10
N ASP A 269 -0.52 -7.02 7.24
CA ASP A 269 -0.85 -8.43 6.95
C ASP A 269 -0.65 -8.80 5.48
N ALA A 270 -0.39 -10.09 5.24
CA ALA A 270 -0.36 -10.72 3.92
C ALA A 270 0.46 -9.95 2.88
N ARG A 271 1.79 -10.15 2.85
CA ARG A 271 2.70 -9.52 1.89
C ARG A 271 2.69 -7.97 1.85
N SER A 272 2.21 -7.33 2.91
CA SER A 272 2.22 -5.87 3.03
C SER A 272 3.59 -5.30 3.41
N TRP A 273 3.89 -4.06 2.99
CA TRP A 273 5.13 -3.38 3.37
C TRP A 273 4.87 -1.96 3.90
N PHE A 274 5.09 -1.76 5.20
CA PHE A 274 4.89 -0.46 5.85
C PHE A 274 6.20 0.20 6.25
N TYR A 275 6.23 1.53 6.11
CA TYR A 275 7.20 2.41 6.75
C TYR A 275 6.48 3.29 7.76
N ILE A 276 6.82 3.18 9.04
CA ILE A 276 6.19 3.88 10.15
C ILE A 276 7.17 4.91 10.71
N GLU A 277 6.73 6.15 10.85
CA GLU A 277 7.57 7.25 11.33
C GLU A 277 6.83 8.11 12.36
N ASN A 278 7.47 8.32 13.52
CA ASN A 278 7.00 9.25 14.56
C ASN A 278 5.51 9.08 14.93
N CYS A 279 5.05 7.84 14.95
CA CYS A 279 3.69 7.52 15.34
C CYS A 279 3.62 7.30 16.86
N THR A 280 2.48 7.61 17.47
CA THR A 280 2.29 7.54 18.92
C THR A 280 0.92 6.92 19.24
N GLY A 281 0.57 6.90 20.53
CA GLY A 281 -0.68 6.37 21.04
C GLY A 281 -0.44 5.21 22.00
N ALA A 282 -1.44 4.93 22.84
CA ALA A 282 -1.34 3.99 23.95
C ALA A 282 -2.66 3.25 24.17
N GLY A 283 -2.66 2.30 25.12
CA GLY A 283 -3.85 1.50 25.43
C GLY A 283 -4.20 0.46 24.37
N ASN A 284 -3.33 0.22 23.39
CA ASN A 284 -3.51 -0.86 22.42
C ASN A 284 -3.19 -2.22 23.04
N VAL A 285 -3.76 -3.32 22.54
CA VAL A 285 -3.32 -4.67 22.96
C VAL A 285 -1.92 -4.95 22.40
N THR A 286 -1.74 -4.69 21.10
CA THR A 286 -0.42 -4.68 20.44
C THR A 286 -0.14 -3.32 19.82
N GLY A 287 1.06 -2.76 19.98
CA GLY A 287 1.47 -1.51 19.35
C GLY A 287 1.53 -1.63 17.83
N ILE A 288 2.46 -2.44 17.35
CA ILE A 288 2.60 -2.78 15.92
C ILE A 288 2.72 -4.29 15.70
N GLN A 289 2.14 -4.80 14.62
CA GLN A 289 2.23 -6.21 14.25
C GLN A 289 2.52 -6.41 12.76
N SER A 290 3.47 -7.27 12.44
CA SER A 290 3.73 -7.74 11.08
C SER A 290 3.48 -9.25 11.00
N GLN A 291 2.67 -9.73 10.06
CA GLN A 291 2.40 -11.15 9.88
C GLN A 291 2.20 -11.57 8.42
N LEU A 292 2.24 -12.89 8.18
CA LEU A 292 1.99 -13.52 6.87
C LEU A 292 2.93 -12.99 5.78
N GLY A 293 4.23 -12.97 6.10
CA GLY A 293 5.29 -12.50 5.19
C GLY A 293 5.28 -11.00 4.91
N SER A 294 4.59 -10.20 5.72
CA SER A 294 4.65 -8.74 5.65
C SER A 294 5.95 -8.19 6.26
N ILE A 295 6.24 -6.93 6.00
CA ILE A 295 7.39 -6.20 6.54
C ILE A 295 6.92 -4.86 7.10
N ILE A 296 7.39 -4.52 8.30
CA ILE A 296 7.31 -3.16 8.86
C ILE A 296 8.72 -2.64 9.03
N VAL A 297 8.95 -1.39 8.61
CA VAL A 297 10.17 -0.63 8.88
C VAL A 297 9.78 0.58 9.72
N VAL A 298 10.55 0.87 10.76
CA VAL A 298 10.27 1.92 11.74
C VAL A 298 11.38 2.96 11.75
N ALA A 299 10.99 4.22 11.91
CA ALA A 299 11.87 5.34 12.22
C ALA A 299 11.25 6.19 13.34
N GLY A 300 11.94 6.35 14.46
CA GLY A 300 11.43 7.13 15.60
C GLY A 300 10.42 6.35 16.43
N THR A 301 9.28 6.96 16.76
CA THR A 301 8.27 6.36 17.66
C THR A 301 7.20 5.56 16.91
N VAL A 302 6.58 4.62 17.62
CA VAL A 302 5.43 3.82 17.17
C VAL A 302 4.33 3.82 18.23
N PRO A 303 3.06 3.51 17.87
CA PRO A 303 2.01 3.28 18.85
C PRO A 303 2.41 2.18 19.83
N LYS A 304 2.07 2.36 21.11
CA LYS A 304 2.40 1.44 22.19
C LYS A 304 1.21 0.59 22.60
N GLY A 305 1.49 -0.61 23.09
CA GLY A 305 0.45 -1.53 23.57
C GLY A 305 0.93 -2.36 24.75
N ALA A 306 0.08 -3.26 25.25
CA ALA A 306 0.50 -4.24 26.25
C ALA A 306 1.64 -5.12 25.73
N THR A 307 1.63 -5.40 24.43
CA THR A 307 2.79 -5.88 23.66
C THR A 307 3.20 -4.79 22.68
N ASP A 308 4.43 -4.28 22.73
CA ASP A 308 4.85 -3.20 21.84
C ASP A 308 4.95 -3.64 20.38
N GLU A 309 5.63 -4.76 20.13
CA GLU A 309 5.89 -5.29 18.79
C GLU A 309 5.62 -6.80 18.73
N LYS A 310 5.01 -7.27 17.64
CA LYS A 310 4.71 -8.69 17.45
C LYS A 310 4.89 -9.10 15.99
N SER A 311 5.55 -10.23 15.73
CA SER A 311 5.88 -10.67 14.36
C SER A 311 5.55 -12.15 14.09
N PRO A 312 4.28 -12.58 14.13
CA PRO A 312 3.92 -13.98 13.92
C PRO A 312 3.92 -14.35 12.43
N LEU A 313 3.83 -15.66 12.11
CA LEU A 313 3.62 -16.16 10.75
C LEU A 313 4.59 -15.56 9.71
N SER A 314 5.88 -15.52 10.07
CA SER A 314 6.98 -15.02 9.22
C SER A 314 6.90 -13.53 8.84
N GLY A 315 6.13 -12.72 9.57
CA GLY A 315 6.24 -11.26 9.47
C GLY A 315 7.56 -10.75 10.04
N GLN A 316 7.99 -9.57 9.61
CA GLN A 316 9.26 -8.96 10.02
C GLN A 316 9.06 -7.49 10.41
N ILE A 317 9.67 -7.08 11.51
CA ILE A 317 9.70 -5.69 11.96
C ILE A 317 11.16 -5.26 12.06
N PHE A 318 11.49 -4.14 11.41
CA PHE A 318 12.78 -3.50 11.43
C PHE A 318 12.63 -2.10 12.02
N GLY A 319 13.60 -1.60 12.79
CA GLY A 319 13.70 -0.14 12.99
C GLY A 319 13.42 0.45 14.38
N ASN A 320 13.65 -0.28 15.47
CA ASN A 320 13.98 0.42 16.72
C ASN A 320 14.93 -0.30 17.68
N THR A 321 15.51 -1.42 17.24
CA THR A 321 16.59 -2.05 17.97
C THR A 321 17.90 -1.71 17.25
N PRO A 322 18.93 -1.18 17.94
CA PRO A 322 20.27 -1.41 17.45
C PRO A 322 20.37 -2.92 17.33
N PHE A 323 20.71 -3.42 16.14
CA PHE A 323 21.12 -4.80 15.88
C PHE A 323 20.96 -5.67 17.12
N VAL A 324 19.82 -6.35 17.30
CA VAL A 324 19.72 -7.35 18.36
C VAL A 324 20.68 -8.45 17.93
N TYR A 325 21.96 -8.27 18.28
CA TYR A 325 22.86 -9.39 18.52
C TYR A 325 22.03 -10.38 19.32
N LEU A 326 22.01 -11.62 18.86
CA LEU A 326 21.46 -12.76 19.57
C LEU A 326 22.03 -12.76 21.01
N ARG A 327 21.43 -12.01 21.95
CA ARG A 327 21.85 -11.93 23.34
C ARG A 327 21.36 -13.21 24.00
N SER A 328 22.11 -14.30 23.86
CA SER A 328 21.83 -15.50 24.64
C SER A 328 22.30 -15.28 26.08
N GLY A 329 21.42 -15.57 27.05
CA GLY A 329 21.64 -15.68 28.49
C GLY A 329 22.20 -14.45 29.23
N GLY A 330 21.40 -13.39 29.33
CA GLY A 330 21.71 -12.24 30.18
C GLY A 330 21.91 -12.63 31.65
N TYR A 331 23.02 -12.21 32.24
CA TYR A 331 23.34 -12.34 33.66
C TYR A 331 23.65 -10.97 34.26
N THR A 332 23.08 -10.66 35.42
CA THR A 332 23.40 -9.43 36.15
C THR A 332 24.65 -9.65 36.98
N LEU A 333 25.74 -8.99 36.59
CA LEU A 333 27.00 -8.98 37.32
C LEU A 333 26.92 -7.92 38.42
N PRO A 334 27.02 -8.30 39.70
CA PRO A 334 26.84 -7.38 40.82
C PRO A 334 27.91 -6.29 40.90
N ALA A 335 27.57 -5.17 41.54
CA ALA A 335 28.48 -4.11 41.97
C ALA A 335 29.71 -4.65 42.71
N ASN A 336 30.91 -4.22 42.29
CA ASN A 336 32.22 -4.63 42.84
C ASN A 336 32.34 -6.15 43.04
N SER A 337 31.76 -6.94 42.13
CA SER A 337 31.74 -8.39 42.24
C SER A 337 33.15 -8.94 42.37
N THR A 338 33.43 -9.82 43.33
CA THR A 338 34.59 -10.73 43.25
C THR A 338 34.48 -11.62 42.01
N PRO A 339 35.55 -12.30 41.54
CA PRO A 339 35.44 -13.22 40.40
C PRO A 339 34.25 -14.18 40.54
N THR A 340 33.23 -13.96 39.72
CA THR A 340 31.91 -14.60 39.83
C THR A 340 31.68 -15.50 38.62
N ASP A 341 31.08 -16.66 38.85
CA ASP A 341 30.71 -17.58 37.77
C ASP A 341 29.56 -16.97 36.95
N VAL A 342 29.79 -16.83 35.64
CA VAL A 342 28.76 -16.35 34.72
C VAL A 342 28.28 -17.52 33.86
N PRO A 343 26.96 -17.72 33.68
CA PRO A 343 26.45 -18.81 32.87
C PRO A 343 27.05 -18.79 31.46
N VAL A 344 27.51 -19.93 30.98
CA VAL A 344 28.02 -20.04 29.60
C VAL A 344 26.85 -20.15 28.64
N THR A 345 26.70 -19.20 27.73
CA THR A 345 25.51 -19.12 26.87
C THR A 345 25.71 -19.78 25.53
N THR A 346 26.95 -20.00 25.12
CA THR A 346 27.30 -20.86 23.99
C THR A 346 28.65 -21.50 24.26
N VAL A 347 28.71 -22.83 24.22
CA VAL A 347 29.99 -23.55 24.21
C VAL A 347 30.21 -24.06 22.78
N MET A 348 31.34 -23.69 22.19
CA MET A 348 31.80 -24.32 20.94
C MET A 348 32.86 -25.34 21.33
N GLU A 349 32.40 -26.55 21.65
CA GLU A 349 33.25 -27.66 22.06
C GLU A 349 33.77 -28.40 20.82
N ASP A 350 35.06 -28.74 20.83
CA ASP A 350 35.57 -29.82 20.00
C ASP A 350 35.11 -31.16 20.59
N SER A 351 35.13 -32.24 19.80
CA SER A 351 34.62 -33.58 20.17
C SER A 351 35.35 -34.23 21.37
N TYR A 352 36.36 -33.54 21.94
CA TYR A 352 37.23 -34.01 23.03
C TYR A 352 36.95 -33.34 24.38
N SER A 353 35.99 -32.42 24.47
CA SER A 353 35.58 -31.78 25.73
C SER A 353 34.07 -31.93 25.93
N MET A 354 33.61 -31.92 27.17
CA MET A 354 32.18 -32.02 27.49
C MET A 354 31.76 -30.97 28.52
N ARG A 355 30.65 -30.29 28.25
CA ARG A 355 30.03 -29.33 29.17
C ARG A 355 29.51 -30.00 30.44
N ASP A 356 29.81 -29.41 31.59
CA ASP A 356 29.17 -29.71 32.87
C ASP A 356 28.82 -28.40 33.59
N GLY A 357 27.54 -28.03 33.58
CA GLY A 357 27.06 -26.76 34.12
C GLY A 357 27.75 -25.53 33.50
N ASN A 358 28.52 -24.81 34.35
CA ASN A 358 29.30 -23.62 34.00
C ASN A 358 30.80 -23.93 33.73
N ALA A 359 31.16 -25.20 33.63
CA ALA A 359 32.51 -25.65 33.37
C ALA A 359 32.54 -26.60 32.15
N VAL A 360 33.75 -26.86 31.67
CA VAL A 360 34.05 -27.81 30.61
C VAL A 360 35.07 -28.80 31.13
N VAL A 361 34.78 -30.10 31.01
CA VAL A 361 35.68 -31.18 31.41
C VAL A 361 36.48 -31.64 30.20
N ILE A 362 37.80 -31.71 30.35
CA ILE A 362 38.71 -32.16 29.30
C ILE A 362 38.70 -33.69 29.24
N ASN A 363 38.31 -34.29 28.11
CA ASN A 363 38.30 -35.76 27.97
C ASN A 363 39.61 -36.33 27.41
N LYS A 364 40.47 -35.49 26.80
CA LYS A 364 41.73 -35.92 26.19
C LYS A 364 42.87 -34.96 26.51
N SER A 365 43.99 -35.49 27.00
CA SER A 365 45.19 -34.68 27.25
C SER A 365 45.79 -34.14 25.94
N GLY A 366 46.19 -32.87 25.93
CA GLY A 366 46.73 -32.19 24.75
C GLY A 366 46.97 -30.70 24.96
N TRP A 367 47.51 -30.03 23.95
CA TRP A 367 47.51 -28.58 23.86
C TRP A 367 46.14 -28.11 23.39
N TYR A 368 45.57 -27.19 24.14
CA TYR A 368 44.30 -26.56 23.83
C TYR A 368 44.51 -25.08 23.54
N HIS A 369 43.90 -24.61 22.48
CA HIS A 369 43.65 -23.21 22.26
C HIS A 369 42.37 -22.81 23.00
N ILE A 370 42.50 -21.87 23.93
CA ILE A 370 41.42 -21.33 24.75
C ILE A 370 41.04 -19.98 24.16
N ASN A 371 39.80 -19.87 23.72
CA ASN A 371 39.20 -18.64 23.23
C ASN A 371 37.97 -18.34 24.07
N SER A 372 37.94 -17.18 24.71
CA SER A 372 36.77 -16.77 25.47
C SER A 372 36.36 -15.35 25.13
N LEU A 373 35.06 -15.11 25.15
CA LEU A 373 34.44 -13.82 24.92
C LEU A 373 33.40 -13.60 26.02
N VAL A 374 33.39 -12.39 26.56
CA VAL A 374 32.26 -11.88 27.34
C VAL A 374 32.00 -10.44 26.96
N THR A 375 30.74 -10.05 27.07
CA THR A 375 30.27 -8.71 26.75
C THR A 375 29.64 -8.08 27.98
N ILE A 376 30.08 -6.87 28.35
CA ILE A 376 29.55 -6.10 29.49
C ILE A 376 28.96 -4.79 28.98
N GLU A 377 27.70 -4.52 29.32
CA GLU A 377 26.99 -3.31 28.90
C GLU A 377 27.23 -2.15 29.87
N SER A 378 27.52 -0.97 29.29
CA SER A 378 27.63 0.31 29.99
C SER A 378 28.67 0.37 31.12
N LEU A 379 29.72 -0.46 31.07
CA LEU A 379 30.84 -0.36 32.02
C LEU A 379 31.57 0.99 31.82
N PRO A 380 31.68 1.84 32.85
CA PRO A 380 32.32 3.15 32.71
C PRO A 380 33.79 3.08 32.30
N ASN A 381 34.27 4.09 31.58
CA ASN A 381 35.64 4.11 31.04
C ASN A 381 36.75 4.22 32.08
N ASN A 382 36.42 4.58 33.32
CA ASN A 382 37.32 4.61 34.46
C ASN A 382 37.22 3.34 35.33
N LYS A 383 36.46 2.33 34.88
CA LYS A 383 36.29 1.05 35.54
C LYS A 383 36.91 -0.06 34.72
N ILE A 384 37.39 -1.08 35.42
CA ILE A 384 37.96 -2.30 34.86
C ILE A 384 37.01 -3.49 35.07
N ALA A 385 37.13 -4.46 34.18
CA ALA A 385 36.58 -5.80 34.34
C ALA A 385 37.60 -6.84 33.88
N ASP A 386 37.57 -8.01 34.51
CA ASP A 386 38.46 -9.12 34.20
C ASP A 386 37.67 -10.33 33.69
N ILE A 387 38.23 -11.03 32.70
CA ILE A 387 37.88 -12.41 32.38
C ILE A 387 39.01 -13.32 32.85
N THR A 388 38.69 -14.26 33.73
CA THR A 388 39.65 -15.22 34.29
C THR A 388 39.23 -16.63 33.95
N VAL A 389 40.14 -17.41 33.40
CA VAL A 389 39.96 -18.86 33.24
C VAL A 389 40.59 -19.58 34.41
N TYR A 390 39.86 -20.53 34.98
CA TYR A 390 40.27 -21.38 36.07
C TYR A 390 40.45 -22.81 35.57
N LYS A 391 41.49 -23.48 36.06
CA LYS A 391 41.72 -24.91 35.92
C LYS A 391 41.70 -25.56 37.28
N ASN A 392 40.79 -26.52 37.48
CA ASN A 392 40.62 -27.24 38.74
C ASN A 392 40.50 -26.29 39.95
N GLY A 393 39.75 -25.19 39.79
CA GLY A 393 39.54 -24.17 40.83
C GLY A 393 40.70 -23.20 41.06
N SER A 394 41.84 -23.35 40.37
CA SER A 394 42.97 -22.42 40.43
C SER A 394 42.98 -21.48 39.21
N ASN A 395 43.37 -20.22 39.40
CA ASN A 395 43.51 -19.26 38.30
C ASN A 395 44.59 -19.76 37.32
N LEU A 396 44.18 -19.98 36.07
CA LEU A 396 45.08 -20.38 34.99
C LEU A 396 45.61 -19.16 34.24
N THR A 397 44.70 -18.26 33.85
CA THR A 397 45.04 -17.06 33.08
C THR A 397 43.95 -16.00 33.27
N THR A 398 44.34 -14.72 33.21
CA THR A 398 43.44 -13.58 33.41
C THR A 398 43.73 -12.49 32.38
N ARG A 399 42.66 -11.87 31.87
CA ARG A 399 42.73 -10.67 31.02
C ARG A 399 41.84 -9.58 31.58
N GLN A 400 42.44 -8.41 31.75
CA GLN A 400 41.77 -7.20 32.17
C GLN A 400 41.43 -6.34 30.95
N GLY A 401 40.26 -5.71 30.98
CA GLY A 401 39.87 -4.66 30.05
C GLY A 401 39.27 -3.47 30.78
N ALA A 402 39.42 -2.28 30.18
CA ALA A 402 38.75 -1.08 30.63
C ALA A 402 37.36 -0.97 30.00
N GLY A 403 36.40 -0.41 30.73
CA GLY A 403 35.09 -0.09 30.19
C GLY A 403 35.15 0.91 29.04
N LEU A 404 34.13 0.94 28.21
CA LEU A 404 34.03 1.89 27.10
C LEU A 404 33.13 3.10 27.42
N GLY A 405 32.30 3.03 28.46
CA GLY A 405 31.38 4.10 28.87
C GLY A 405 29.90 3.74 28.74
N THR A 406 29.04 4.63 29.23
CA THR A 406 27.59 4.46 29.25
C THR A 406 27.01 4.32 27.84
N GLY A 407 26.11 3.35 27.65
CA GLY A 407 25.48 3.07 26.34
C GLY A 407 26.40 2.34 25.35
N LEU A 408 27.63 2.05 25.74
CA LEU A 408 28.59 1.29 24.94
C LEU A 408 28.77 -0.12 25.50
N VAL A 409 29.39 -0.97 24.68
CA VAL A 409 29.55 -2.39 24.93
C VAL A 409 31.03 -2.71 25.07
N THR A 410 31.43 -3.18 26.25
CA THR A 410 32.82 -3.58 26.52
C THR A 410 33.00 -5.04 26.16
N PHE A 411 33.93 -5.33 25.24
CA PHE A 411 34.31 -6.69 24.84
C PHE A 411 35.55 -7.12 25.61
N LEU A 412 35.44 -8.20 26.37
CA LEU A 412 36.60 -8.86 26.97
C LEU A 412 36.83 -10.16 26.21
N THR A 413 37.95 -10.22 25.52
CA THR A 413 38.40 -11.40 24.78
C THR A 413 39.67 -11.95 25.41
N MET A 414 39.78 -13.26 25.43
CA MET A 414 41.01 -13.95 25.77
C MET A 414 41.35 -14.97 24.70
N ASP A 415 42.62 -15.00 24.36
CA ASP A 415 43.24 -16.00 23.50
C ASP A 415 44.50 -16.50 24.23
N ASP A 416 44.54 -17.81 24.50
CA ASP A 416 45.67 -18.45 25.18
C ASP A 416 45.84 -19.90 24.74
N GLN A 417 47.04 -20.46 24.87
CA GLN A 417 47.33 -21.87 24.59
C GLN A 417 47.87 -22.56 25.84
N GLN A 418 47.17 -23.60 26.28
CA GLN A 418 47.47 -24.28 27.53
C GLN A 418 47.50 -25.79 27.34
N TYR A 419 48.43 -26.45 28.01
CA TYR A 419 48.45 -27.91 28.06
C TYR A 419 47.48 -28.39 29.14
N LEU A 420 46.47 -29.14 28.72
CA LEU A 420 45.42 -29.68 29.59
C LEU A 420 45.48 -31.20 29.58
N VAL A 421 45.15 -31.80 30.73
CA VAL A 421 45.15 -33.25 30.94
C VAL A 421 43.71 -33.73 31.01
N ALA A 422 43.45 -34.95 30.54
CA ALA A 422 42.14 -35.57 30.72
C ALA A 422 41.72 -35.55 32.20
N GLY A 423 40.50 -35.08 32.47
CA GLY A 423 39.95 -34.85 33.81
C GLY A 423 40.10 -33.42 34.33
N ASP A 424 40.89 -32.55 33.67
CA ASP A 424 40.92 -31.13 34.04
C ASP A 424 39.54 -30.48 33.84
N VAL A 425 39.11 -29.70 34.82
CA VAL A 425 37.88 -28.91 34.78
C VAL A 425 38.23 -27.46 34.54
N ILE A 426 37.76 -26.93 33.40
CA ILE A 426 37.96 -25.55 32.98
C ILE A 426 36.69 -24.75 33.22
N SER A 427 36.78 -23.66 33.97
CA SER A 427 35.69 -22.70 34.13
C SER A 427 36.19 -21.28 33.87
N PHE A 428 35.27 -20.32 33.73
CA PHE A 428 35.63 -18.92 33.65
C PHE A 428 34.80 -18.09 34.62
N LYS A 429 35.41 -17.02 35.13
CA LYS A 429 34.80 -16.09 36.07
C LYS A 429 35.03 -14.67 35.60
N ILE A 430 34.08 -13.81 35.89
CA ILE A 430 34.13 -12.39 35.56
C ILE A 430 34.19 -11.55 36.84
N PHE A 431 35.02 -10.52 36.83
CA PHE A 431 35.11 -9.48 37.86
C PHE A 431 34.81 -8.13 37.24
N GLN A 432 34.23 -7.19 38.00
CA GLN A 432 34.07 -5.79 37.60
C GLN A 432 34.22 -4.86 38.82
N SER A 433 34.74 -3.65 38.61
CA SER A 433 35.17 -2.70 39.66
C SER A 433 34.23 -1.50 39.89
N ASP A 434 33.09 -1.47 39.21
CA ASP A 434 32.06 -0.45 39.37
C ASP A 434 31.15 -0.72 40.56
N VAL A 435 30.64 0.36 41.15
CA VAL A 435 29.70 0.34 42.27
C VAL A 435 28.25 0.10 41.83
N ALA A 436 28.02 -0.10 40.53
CA ALA A 436 26.73 -0.43 39.94
C ALA A 436 26.73 -1.87 39.40
N ASP A 437 25.54 -2.44 39.29
CA ASP A 437 25.32 -3.71 38.61
C ASP A 437 25.40 -3.50 37.09
N HIS A 438 25.96 -4.49 36.40
CA HIS A 438 26.07 -4.49 34.94
C HIS A 438 25.45 -5.72 34.32
N ASN A 439 24.90 -5.56 33.13
CA ASN A 439 24.42 -6.71 32.36
C ASN A 439 25.55 -7.32 31.56
N VAL A 440 25.63 -8.65 31.64
CA VAL A 440 26.60 -9.47 30.92
C VAL A 440 25.87 -10.35 29.90
N TYR A 441 26.42 -10.42 28.69
CA TYR A 441 25.87 -11.17 27.57
C TYR A 441 26.97 -11.91 26.79
N ASN A 442 26.57 -12.81 25.89
CA ASN A 442 27.44 -13.47 24.91
C ASN A 442 28.69 -14.11 25.56
N THR A 443 28.49 -14.81 26.67
CA THR A 443 29.54 -15.50 27.41
C THR A 443 29.87 -16.81 26.72
N GLN A 444 31.01 -16.82 26.04
CA GLN A 444 31.46 -17.92 25.22
C GLN A 444 32.81 -18.41 25.69
N ILE A 445 32.95 -19.74 25.69
CA ILE A 445 34.24 -20.40 25.75
C ILE A 445 34.32 -21.40 24.60
N ARG A 446 35.45 -21.38 23.92
CA ARG A 446 35.85 -22.34 22.90
C ARG A 446 37.16 -22.95 23.34
N LEU A 447 37.18 -24.27 23.38
CA LEU A 447 38.38 -25.06 23.64
C LEU A 447 38.63 -25.92 22.40
N THR A 448 39.76 -25.71 21.75
CA THR A 448 40.14 -26.47 20.54
C THR A 448 41.41 -27.23 20.80
N CYS A 449 41.39 -28.56 20.68
CA CYS A 449 42.59 -29.38 20.84
C CYS A 449 43.46 -29.22 19.58
N ILE A 450 44.62 -28.57 19.72
CA ILE A 450 45.52 -28.27 18.60
C ILE A 450 46.63 -29.31 18.42
N GLY A 451 46.70 -30.31 19.31
CA GLY A 451 47.58 -31.48 19.17
C GLY A 451 48.14 -32.01 20.48
N GLN A 452 48.84 -33.14 20.41
CA GLN A 452 49.65 -33.67 21.51
C GLN A 452 51.13 -33.35 21.24
N ARG A 453 51.90 -33.06 22.29
CA ARG A 453 53.36 -32.95 22.16
C ARG A 453 53.86 -34.28 21.59
N ARG A 454 54.48 -34.25 20.40
CA ARG A 454 55.32 -35.38 19.97
C ARG A 454 56.45 -35.50 20.98
N THR A 455 56.41 -36.55 21.80
CA THR A 455 57.57 -36.97 22.61
C THR A 455 58.67 -37.44 21.70
#